data_AF-A0A4Y2D6H5-F1
#
_entry.id   AF-A0A4Y2D6H5-F1
#
_cell.length_a   1.000
_cell.length_b   1.000
_cell.length_c   1.000
_cell.angle_alpha   90.00
_cell.angle_beta   90.00
_cell.angle_gamma   90.00
#
_symmetry.space_group_name_H-M   'P 1'
#
loop_
_entity.id
_entity.type
_entity.pdbx_description
1 polymer ?
#
loop_
_entity_poly.entity_id
_entity_poly.type
_entity_poly.pdbx_seq_one_letter_code
_entity_poly.pdbx_strand_id
1 'polypeptide(L)'
;MATVQQKARLWFHEIKSFATVQRCFRLEYRNCQSPIISRTNRLFPTPVRSSNILKPRIADAGSDVAEQTLDNRLVLGAVGAKTVTVFPAICIGFEKEEDNIMLREPKRRKDDRLFSLRMMFVSYLQYGIWQTMVAYLNNFLIIAEDGFPPSMVFGIKRAWDSKAINDLPDQYNQEWTYYHRKRLEDLGQTAFFNTVVIMQLFNAVMCKTLKNSIFQQGMGNWYLNCSLVFSLLIAVTVVYTPYFNRFFRMVPLPVKLWFVPVPFALWLFAIEEVRKWYMRRLGPGSWLEQISVT
;
A
#
# COMPACT_ATOMS: atom_id res chain seq x y z
N MET A 1 -25.01 -13.71 -18.57
CA MET A 1 -24.54 -12.30 -18.57
C MET A 1 -24.99 -11.46 -17.35
N ALA A 2 -25.79 -11.98 -16.41
CA ALA A 2 -26.23 -11.22 -15.21
C ALA A 2 -25.26 -11.24 -14.00
N THR A 3 -24.22 -12.09 -14.02
CA THR A 3 -23.36 -12.37 -12.87
C THR A 3 -22.24 -11.33 -12.65
N VAL A 4 -21.82 -10.62 -13.71
CA VAL A 4 -20.75 -9.61 -13.64
C VAL A 4 -21.26 -8.30 -13.01
N GLN A 5 -22.49 -7.90 -13.34
CA GLN A 5 -23.15 -6.71 -12.76
C GLN A 5 -23.44 -6.89 -11.25
N GLN A 6 -23.79 -8.09 -10.80
CA GLN A 6 -23.99 -8.38 -9.37
C GLN A 6 -22.66 -8.42 -8.59
N LYS A 7 -21.59 -8.96 -9.18
CA LYS A 7 -20.24 -8.93 -8.57
C LYS A 7 -19.69 -7.50 -8.43
N ALA A 8 -19.92 -6.63 -9.41
CA ALA A 8 -19.51 -5.23 -9.36
C ALA A 8 -20.25 -4.43 -8.25
N ARG A 9 -21.54 -4.71 -8.02
CA ARG A 9 -22.32 -4.07 -6.95
C ARG A 9 -21.88 -4.50 -5.55
N LEU A 10 -21.52 -5.76 -5.36
CA LEU A 10 -20.94 -6.27 -4.12
C LEU A 10 -19.59 -5.62 -3.81
N TRP A 11 -18.76 -5.41 -4.85
CA TRP A 11 -17.49 -4.69 -4.75
C TRP A 11 -17.66 -3.21 -4.35
N PHE A 12 -18.63 -2.51 -4.94
CA PHE A 12 -18.97 -1.13 -4.55
C PHE A 12 -19.46 -1.03 -3.09
N HIS A 13 -20.06 -2.09 -2.55
CA HIS A 13 -20.52 -2.15 -1.16
C HIS A 13 -19.36 -2.43 -0.18
N GLU A 14 -18.37 -3.24 -0.56
CA GLU A 14 -17.14 -3.43 0.24
C GLU A 14 -16.29 -2.16 0.33
N ILE A 15 -16.20 -1.37 -0.74
CA ILE A 15 -15.51 -0.06 -0.72
C ILE A 15 -16.18 0.89 0.30
N LYS A 16 -17.52 0.88 0.39
CA LYS A 16 -18.26 1.64 1.40
C LYS A 16 -18.06 1.11 2.82
N SER A 17 -17.89 -0.21 2.98
CA SER A 17 -17.60 -0.84 4.26
C SER A 17 -16.21 -0.44 4.78
N PHE A 18 -15.20 -0.40 3.90
CA PHE A 18 -13.86 0.07 4.24
C PHE A 18 -13.86 1.55 4.69
N ALA A 19 -14.62 2.40 4.00
CA ALA A 19 -14.80 3.80 4.38
C ALA A 19 -15.54 3.96 5.74
N THR A 20 -16.47 3.05 6.04
CA THR A 20 -17.19 3.00 7.32
C THR A 20 -16.28 2.54 8.46
N VAL A 21 -15.44 1.53 8.24
CA VAL A 21 -14.46 1.03 9.23
C VAL A 21 -13.40 2.09 9.53
N GLN A 22 -12.90 2.82 8.52
CA GLN A 22 -12.01 3.97 8.74
C GLN A 22 -12.69 5.11 9.52
N ARG A 23 -14.00 5.33 9.34
CA ARG A 23 -14.77 6.30 10.15
C ARG A 23 -14.90 5.85 11.61
N CYS A 24 -15.16 4.57 11.88
CA CYS A 24 -15.21 4.04 13.24
C CYS A 24 -13.84 4.11 13.94
N PHE A 25 -12.76 3.76 13.25
CA PHE A 25 -11.39 3.87 13.80
C PHE A 25 -11.00 5.32 14.10
N ARG A 26 -11.46 6.28 13.27
CA ARG A 26 -11.28 7.73 13.48
C ARG A 26 -12.06 8.26 14.69
N LEU A 27 -13.24 7.71 14.97
CA LEU A 27 -14.04 8.08 16.15
C LEU A 27 -13.42 7.56 17.45
N GLU A 28 -12.87 6.35 17.44
CA GLU A 28 -12.13 5.77 18.57
C GLU A 28 -10.87 6.61 18.89
N TYR A 29 -10.10 7.01 17.86
CA TYR A 29 -8.88 7.82 18.03
C TYR A 29 -9.18 9.22 18.58
N ARG A 30 -10.31 9.84 18.17
CA ARG A 30 -10.78 11.13 18.72
C ARG A 30 -11.17 11.06 20.19
N ASN A 31 -11.74 9.95 20.66
CA ASN A 31 -12.14 9.76 22.05
C ASN A 31 -10.94 9.48 22.98
N CYS A 32 -9.84 8.94 22.48
CA CYS A 32 -8.61 8.76 23.27
C CYS A 32 -7.85 10.07 23.55
N GLN A 33 -8.05 11.13 22.77
CA GLN A 33 -7.34 12.41 22.92
C GLN A 33 -7.96 13.38 23.94
N SER A 34 -9.15 13.10 24.48
CA SER A 34 -9.95 14.07 25.25
C SER A 34 -9.99 13.94 26.79
N PRO A 35 -9.01 13.32 27.49
CA PRO A 35 -8.83 13.62 28.92
C PRO A 35 -7.41 14.05 29.35
N ILE A 36 -6.36 13.86 28.52
CA ILE A 36 -4.97 14.01 28.96
C ILE A 36 -4.50 15.48 28.91
N ILE A 37 -4.96 16.26 27.92
CA ILE A 37 -4.49 17.63 27.67
C ILE A 37 -4.93 18.61 28.79
N SER A 38 -6.04 18.33 29.48
CA SER A 38 -6.56 19.21 30.54
C SER A 38 -5.83 19.07 31.89
N ARG A 39 -5.04 18.01 32.09
CA ARG A 39 -4.23 17.80 33.31
C ARG A 39 -2.83 18.42 33.20
N THR A 40 -2.22 18.41 32.02
CA THR A 40 -0.84 18.91 31.84
C THR A 40 -0.72 20.43 31.98
N ASN A 41 -1.78 21.17 31.61
CA ASN A 41 -1.83 22.63 31.73
C ASN A 41 -1.95 23.14 33.19
N ARG A 42 -2.15 22.25 34.17
CA ARG A 42 -2.23 22.62 35.59
C ARG A 42 -0.90 22.54 36.33
N LEU A 43 0.11 21.85 35.77
CA LEU A 43 1.39 21.61 36.46
C LEU A 43 2.52 22.60 36.09
N PHE A 44 2.41 23.33 34.98
CA PHE A 44 3.44 24.28 34.54
C PHE A 44 2.81 25.56 33.96
N PRO A 45 2.66 26.64 34.75
CA PRO A 45 2.27 27.94 34.19
C PRO A 45 3.48 28.60 33.52
N THR A 46 3.44 28.79 32.21
CA THR A 46 4.40 29.65 31.50
C THR A 46 4.11 31.13 31.78
N PRO A 47 5.13 31.99 31.96
CA PRO A 47 4.92 33.41 32.24
C PRO A 47 4.35 34.13 31.01
N VAL A 48 3.31 34.93 31.25
CA VAL A 48 2.66 35.79 30.27
C VAL A 48 3.50 37.05 30.08
N ARG A 49 3.91 37.35 28.84
CA ARG A 49 4.26 38.73 28.44
C ARG A 49 3.33 39.19 27.31
N SER A 50 2.56 40.21 27.66
CA SER A 50 1.55 40.88 26.87
C SER A 50 2.14 41.61 25.66
N SER A 51 1.58 41.35 24.47
CA SER A 51 1.15 42.41 23.57
C SER A 51 0.04 41.88 22.65
N ASN A 52 -1.08 42.60 22.65
CA ASN A 52 -2.29 42.30 21.89
C ASN A 52 -2.06 42.49 20.39
N ILE A 53 -1.95 41.41 19.60
CA ILE A 53 -2.39 41.38 18.20
C ILE A 53 -2.88 39.96 17.88
N LEU A 54 -4.19 39.85 17.65
CA LEU A 54 -4.90 38.83 16.89
C LEU A 54 -4.04 37.63 16.40
N LYS A 55 -3.91 36.56 17.19
CA LYS A 55 -3.45 35.27 16.66
C LYS A 55 -4.59 34.67 15.84
N PRO A 56 -4.45 34.52 14.51
CA PRO A 56 -5.55 34.09 13.68
C PRO A 56 -5.83 32.61 13.93
N ARG A 57 -7.11 32.27 14.09
CA ARG A 57 -7.71 30.92 14.04
C ARG A 57 -7.37 30.12 12.76
N ILE A 58 -6.59 30.71 11.86
CA ILE A 58 -6.11 30.20 10.58
C ILE A 58 -4.88 29.29 10.76
N ALA A 59 -4.08 29.47 11.82
CA ALA A 59 -2.91 28.60 12.06
C ALA A 59 -3.33 27.16 12.44
N ASP A 60 -4.35 27.03 13.29
CA ASP A 60 -4.89 25.73 13.71
C ASP A 60 -5.76 25.09 12.61
N ALA A 61 -6.52 25.90 11.86
CA ALA A 61 -7.22 25.41 10.67
C ALA A 61 -6.25 24.98 9.55
N GLY A 62 -5.06 25.58 9.48
CA GLY A 62 -4.01 25.22 8.52
C GLY A 62 -3.31 23.90 8.84
N SER A 63 -3.10 23.59 10.13
CA SER A 63 -2.64 22.26 10.57
C SER A 63 -3.72 21.21 10.36
N ASP A 64 -4.98 21.51 10.68
CA ASP A 64 -6.09 20.57 10.55
C ASP A 64 -6.44 20.29 9.08
N VAL A 65 -6.39 21.30 8.20
CA VAL A 65 -6.58 21.11 6.74
C VAL A 65 -5.36 20.44 6.11
N ALA A 66 -4.14 20.69 6.60
CA ALA A 66 -2.94 19.98 6.15
C ALA A 66 -2.97 18.49 6.56
N GLU A 67 -3.46 18.19 7.76
CA GLU A 67 -3.62 16.83 8.29
C GLU A 67 -4.76 16.09 7.57
N GLN A 68 -5.90 16.77 7.33
CA GLN A 68 -7.01 16.25 6.54
C GLN A 68 -6.65 16.04 5.05
N THR A 69 -5.78 16.86 4.48
CA THR A 69 -5.27 16.66 3.11
C THR A 69 -4.20 15.57 3.03
N LEU A 70 -3.41 15.34 4.09
CA LEU A 70 -2.48 14.21 4.18
C LEU A 70 -3.22 12.87 4.27
N ASP A 71 -4.29 12.81 5.07
CA ASP A 71 -5.21 11.67 5.14
C ASP A 71 -5.82 11.34 3.76
N ASN A 72 -6.23 12.37 3.03
CA ASN A 72 -6.78 12.20 1.69
C ASN A 72 -5.71 11.79 0.66
N ARG A 73 -4.44 12.20 0.83
CA ARG A 73 -3.34 11.86 -0.09
C ARG A 73 -2.95 10.38 -0.04
N LEU A 74 -2.79 9.83 1.16
CA LEU A 74 -2.45 8.42 1.33
C LEU A 74 -3.60 7.52 0.83
N VAL A 75 -4.84 7.90 1.15
CA VAL A 75 -6.04 7.19 0.69
C VAL A 75 -6.18 7.30 -0.83
N LEU A 76 -6.00 8.48 -1.43
CA LEU A 76 -6.13 8.64 -2.88
C LEU A 76 -5.02 7.89 -3.62
N GLY A 77 -3.76 7.95 -3.15
CA GLY A 77 -2.65 7.17 -3.71
C GLY A 77 -2.86 5.65 -3.59
N ALA A 78 -3.38 5.18 -2.45
CA ALA A 78 -3.74 3.78 -2.25
C ALA A 78 -4.93 3.34 -3.11
N VAL A 79 -5.93 4.21 -3.31
CA VAL A 79 -7.07 3.97 -4.22
C VAL A 79 -6.60 3.96 -5.68
N GLY A 80 -5.70 4.86 -6.07
CA GLY A 80 -5.09 4.86 -7.39
C GLY A 80 -4.31 3.58 -7.65
N ALA A 81 -3.50 3.13 -6.68
CA ALA A 81 -2.74 1.89 -6.80
C ALA A 81 -3.65 0.67 -6.90
N LYS A 82 -4.73 0.63 -6.09
CA LYS A 82 -5.74 -0.43 -6.18
C LYS A 82 -6.48 -0.41 -7.52
N THR A 83 -6.72 0.76 -8.12
CA THR A 83 -7.35 0.87 -9.45
C THR A 83 -6.51 0.16 -10.52
N VAL A 84 -5.18 0.27 -10.44
CA VAL A 84 -4.25 -0.42 -11.35
C VAL A 84 -4.38 -1.95 -11.22
N THR A 85 -4.75 -2.47 -10.04
CA THR A 85 -4.88 -3.91 -9.78
C THR A 85 -6.25 -4.51 -10.11
N VAL A 86 -7.25 -3.68 -10.45
CA VAL A 86 -8.58 -4.17 -10.80
C VAL A 86 -8.54 -4.99 -12.09
N PHE A 87 -7.75 -4.57 -13.07
CA PHE A 87 -7.68 -5.27 -14.37
C PHE A 87 -7.11 -6.69 -14.24
N PRO A 88 -5.95 -6.92 -13.59
CA PRO A 88 -5.43 -8.27 -13.39
C PRO A 88 -6.39 -9.14 -12.57
N ALA A 89 -7.05 -8.60 -11.55
CA ALA A 89 -8.00 -9.34 -10.74
C ALA A 89 -9.21 -9.85 -11.56
N ILE A 90 -9.71 -9.05 -12.50
CA ILE A 90 -10.79 -9.47 -13.41
C ILE A 90 -10.28 -10.54 -14.38
N CYS A 91 -9.06 -10.37 -14.90
CA CYS A 91 -8.48 -11.28 -15.88
C CYS A 91 -8.14 -12.67 -15.33
N ILE A 92 -7.82 -12.79 -14.03
CA ILE A 92 -7.69 -14.09 -13.34
C ILE A 92 -9.00 -14.90 -13.41
N GLY A 93 -10.16 -14.23 -13.49
CA GLY A 93 -11.45 -14.91 -13.64
C GLY A 93 -11.64 -15.67 -14.97
N PHE A 94 -10.79 -15.43 -15.96
CA PHE A 94 -10.79 -16.13 -17.25
C PHE A 94 -9.74 -17.26 -17.31
N GLU A 95 -9.10 -17.59 -16.20
CA GLU A 95 -8.10 -18.66 -16.16
C GLU A 95 -8.76 -20.04 -16.32
N LYS A 96 -8.04 -20.95 -17.00
CA LYS A 96 -8.49 -22.33 -17.17
C LYS A 96 -8.26 -23.14 -15.90
N GLU A 97 -9.01 -24.21 -15.76
CA GLU A 97 -8.89 -25.19 -14.68
C GLU A 97 -7.45 -25.76 -14.56
N GLU A 98 -6.96 -25.87 -13.33
CA GLU A 98 -5.65 -26.48 -13.00
C GLU A 98 -5.71 -28.01 -12.92
N ASP A 99 -6.84 -28.54 -12.44
CA ASP A 99 -7.12 -29.97 -12.28
C ASP A 99 -8.47 -30.29 -12.91
N ASN A 100 -8.72 -31.57 -13.23
CA ASN A 100 -10.01 -32.04 -13.72
C ASN A 100 -11.11 -31.87 -12.67
N ILE A 101 -11.75 -30.69 -12.67
CA ILE A 101 -12.82 -30.33 -11.72
C ILE A 101 -14.02 -31.28 -11.80
N MET A 102 -14.21 -31.96 -12.93
CA MET A 102 -15.31 -32.89 -13.17
C MET A 102 -15.16 -34.21 -12.40
N LEU A 103 -13.94 -34.55 -11.97
CA LEU A 103 -13.67 -35.75 -11.16
C LEU A 103 -13.79 -35.47 -9.65
N ARG A 104 -13.91 -34.20 -9.25
CA ARG A 104 -13.99 -33.81 -7.85
C ARG A 104 -15.44 -33.85 -7.37
N GLU A 105 -15.64 -34.31 -6.14
CA GLU A 105 -16.96 -34.29 -5.50
C GLU A 105 -17.53 -32.86 -5.42
N PRO A 106 -18.86 -32.70 -5.50
CA PRO A 106 -19.51 -31.40 -5.33
C PRO A 106 -19.18 -30.75 -3.99
N LYS A 107 -18.82 -29.46 -4.04
CA LYS A 107 -18.45 -28.64 -2.89
C LYS A 107 -19.57 -28.60 -1.84
N ARG A 108 -19.26 -28.89 -0.57
CA ARG A 108 -20.25 -28.80 0.53
C ARG A 108 -20.33 -27.37 1.05
N ARG A 109 -21.53 -26.77 1.03
CA ARG A 109 -21.72 -25.33 1.36
C ARG A 109 -21.26 -24.93 2.77
N LYS A 110 -21.35 -25.85 3.75
CA LYS A 110 -21.05 -25.56 5.16
C LYS A 110 -19.57 -25.69 5.49
N ASP A 111 -18.91 -26.68 4.91
CA ASP A 111 -17.52 -27.03 5.21
C ASP A 111 -16.58 -26.20 4.33
N ASP A 112 -16.84 -26.17 3.03
CA ASP A 112 -15.99 -25.51 2.05
C ASP A 112 -16.49 -24.06 1.82
N ARG A 113 -16.07 -23.13 2.67
CA ARG A 113 -16.40 -21.71 2.46
C ARG A 113 -15.60 -21.14 1.28
N LEU A 114 -16.11 -20.13 0.58
CA LEU A 114 -15.34 -19.44 -0.47
C LEU A 114 -14.21 -18.59 0.14
N PHE A 115 -14.49 -18.01 1.30
CA PHE A 115 -13.55 -17.22 2.07
C PHE A 115 -13.44 -17.80 3.48
N SER A 116 -12.24 -18.24 3.84
CA SER A 116 -11.93 -18.75 5.18
C SER A 116 -11.09 -17.71 5.92
N LEU A 117 -11.30 -17.57 7.23
CA LEU A 117 -10.47 -16.71 8.07
C LEU A 117 -8.99 -17.11 8.02
N ARG A 118 -8.70 -18.40 7.83
CA ARG A 118 -7.33 -18.91 7.67
C ARG A 118 -6.65 -18.28 6.45
N MET A 119 -7.35 -18.28 5.31
CA MET A 119 -6.89 -17.64 4.07
C MET A 119 -6.71 -16.14 4.26
N MET A 120 -7.63 -15.49 4.99
CA MET A 120 -7.51 -14.06 5.32
C MET A 120 -6.23 -13.78 6.08
N PHE A 121 -5.96 -14.50 7.18
CA PHE A 121 -4.77 -14.28 7.98
C PHE A 121 -3.48 -14.49 7.19
N VAL A 122 -3.37 -15.60 6.45
CA VAL A 122 -2.20 -15.86 5.59
C VAL A 122 -2.05 -14.74 4.57
N SER A 123 -3.12 -14.37 3.88
CA SER A 123 -3.01 -13.44 2.76
C SER A 123 -2.68 -12.01 3.23
N TYR A 124 -3.42 -11.50 4.21
CA TYR A 124 -3.24 -10.14 4.69
C TYR A 124 -1.99 -9.97 5.55
N LEU A 125 -1.67 -10.94 6.39
CA LEU A 125 -0.54 -10.82 7.31
C LEU A 125 0.77 -11.16 6.58
N GLN A 126 0.81 -12.23 5.78
CA GLN A 126 2.04 -12.59 5.07
C GLN A 126 2.33 -11.60 3.93
N TYR A 127 1.47 -11.49 2.92
CA TYR A 127 1.75 -10.62 1.77
C TYR A 127 1.69 -9.14 2.13
N GLY A 128 0.79 -8.73 3.03
CA GLY A 128 0.69 -7.34 3.45
C GLY A 128 1.92 -6.87 4.22
N ILE A 129 2.46 -7.67 5.15
CA ILE A 129 3.70 -7.33 5.85
C ILE A 129 4.86 -7.26 4.86
N TRP A 130 5.00 -8.26 3.97
CA TRP A 130 6.07 -8.23 2.98
C TRP A 130 6.00 -7.00 2.07
N GLN A 131 4.82 -6.67 1.56
CA GLN A 131 4.63 -5.51 0.70
C GLN A 131 4.92 -4.19 1.43
N THR A 132 4.45 -4.04 2.67
CA THR A 132 4.69 -2.83 3.46
C THR A 132 6.17 -2.69 3.83
N MET A 133 6.83 -3.79 4.24
CA MET A 133 8.25 -3.79 4.55
C MET A 133 9.11 -3.33 3.36
N VAL A 134 8.86 -3.86 2.17
CA VAL A 134 9.60 -3.48 0.96
C VAL A 134 9.32 -2.02 0.57
N ALA A 135 8.08 -1.55 0.73
CA ALA A 135 7.72 -0.17 0.43
C ALA A 135 8.37 0.84 1.41
N TYR A 136 8.41 0.52 2.70
CA TYR A 136 9.17 1.31 3.69
C TYR A 136 10.67 1.26 3.44
N LEU A 137 11.22 0.10 3.10
CA LEU A 137 12.64 -0.05 2.77
C LEU A 137 13.02 0.83 1.58
N ASN A 138 12.23 0.81 0.50
CA ASN A 138 12.46 1.66 -0.67
C ASN A 138 12.44 3.16 -0.28
N ASN A 139 11.48 3.58 0.54
CA ASN A 139 11.41 4.95 1.02
C ASN A 139 12.65 5.35 1.83
N PHE A 140 13.11 4.48 2.73
CA PHE A 140 14.35 4.73 3.50
C PHE A 140 15.59 4.78 2.62
N LEU A 141 15.68 3.95 1.57
CA LEU A 141 16.80 3.98 0.63
C LEU A 141 16.87 5.32 -0.10
N ILE A 142 15.75 5.85 -0.57
CA ILE A 142 15.69 7.14 -1.27
C ILE A 142 16.12 8.28 -0.36
N ILE A 143 15.57 8.32 0.85
CA ILE A 143 15.89 9.36 1.82
C ILE A 143 17.37 9.27 2.26
N ALA A 144 17.92 8.06 2.36
CA ALA A 144 19.33 7.84 2.68
C ALA A 144 20.28 8.22 1.54
N GLU A 145 19.92 7.98 0.27
CA GLU A 145 20.70 8.43 -0.90
C GLU A 145 20.86 9.95 -0.92
N ASP A 146 19.83 10.68 -0.47
CA ASP A 146 19.83 12.14 -0.35
C ASP A 146 20.42 12.66 0.99
N GLY A 147 21.10 11.82 1.77
CA GLY A 147 21.88 12.26 2.94
C GLY A 147 21.17 12.19 4.29
N PHE A 148 19.96 11.63 4.36
CA PHE A 148 19.23 11.40 5.60
C PHE A 148 19.15 9.91 5.93
N PRO A 149 20.14 9.34 6.65
CA PRO A 149 20.12 7.93 7.01
C PRO A 149 18.95 7.62 7.97
N PRO A 150 18.47 6.37 8.05
CA PRO A 150 17.32 6.00 8.89
C PRO A 150 17.48 6.43 10.36
N SER A 151 18.69 6.39 10.92
CA SER A 151 18.98 6.83 12.29
C SER A 151 18.64 8.30 12.55
N MET A 152 18.86 9.17 11.56
CA MET A 152 18.60 10.62 11.65
C MET A 152 17.14 10.96 11.37
N VAL A 153 16.46 10.14 10.54
CA VAL A 153 15.05 10.33 10.21
C VAL A 153 14.14 10.16 11.44
N PHE A 154 14.56 9.37 12.43
CA PHE A 154 13.83 9.24 13.69
C PHE A 154 13.89 10.55 14.51
N GLY A 155 12.74 11.18 14.71
CA GLY A 155 12.60 12.38 15.55
C GLY A 155 12.73 13.72 14.82
N ILE A 156 13.18 13.73 13.56
CA ILE A 156 13.36 14.98 12.78
C ILE A 156 12.05 15.60 12.29
N LYS A 157 10.91 14.90 12.39
CA LYS A 157 9.62 15.31 11.81
C LYS A 157 9.20 16.75 12.15
N ARG A 158 9.39 17.19 13.40
CA ARG A 158 9.04 18.56 13.83
C ARG A 158 9.85 19.62 13.07
N ALA A 159 11.15 19.38 12.89
CA ALA A 159 12.03 20.27 12.14
C ALA A 159 11.75 20.17 10.63
N TRP A 160 11.48 18.96 10.14
CA TRP A 160 11.13 18.66 8.74
C TRP A 160 9.87 19.40 8.26
N ASP A 161 8.82 19.43 9.08
CA ASP A 161 7.53 20.03 8.72
C ASP A 161 7.49 21.55 8.92
N SER A 162 8.42 22.12 9.68
CA SER A 162 8.49 23.57 9.92
C SER A 162 8.94 24.34 8.68
N LYS A 163 8.09 25.28 8.23
CA LYS A 163 8.38 26.23 7.14
C LYS A 163 9.38 27.31 7.54
N ALA A 164 9.58 27.54 8.84
CA ALA A 164 10.45 28.59 9.35
C ALA A 164 11.93 28.21 9.26
N ILE A 165 12.24 26.91 9.24
CA ILE A 165 13.60 26.38 9.15
C ILE A 165 13.92 26.19 7.67
N ASN A 166 14.98 26.80 7.17
CA ASN A 166 15.42 26.64 5.77
C ASN A 166 16.87 26.12 5.65
N ASP A 167 17.44 25.80 6.80
CA ASP A 167 18.83 25.52 7.10
C ASP A 167 18.95 24.18 7.84
N LEU A 168 18.13 23.20 7.47
CA LEU A 168 18.19 21.88 8.11
C LEU A 168 19.45 21.14 7.62
N PRO A 169 20.40 20.79 8.51
CA PRO A 169 21.59 20.05 8.11
C PRO A 169 21.25 18.60 7.80
N ASP A 170 21.90 18.03 6.79
CA ASP A 170 21.94 16.58 6.53
C ASP A 170 23.18 15.92 7.18
N GLN A 171 23.40 14.62 6.94
CA GLN A 171 24.58 13.91 7.44
C GLN A 171 25.91 14.48 6.91
N TYR A 172 25.88 15.14 5.74
CA TYR A 172 27.04 15.72 5.06
C TYR A 172 27.20 17.22 5.35
N ASN A 173 26.45 17.77 6.32
CA ASN A 173 26.39 19.20 6.65
C ASN A 173 25.96 20.12 5.49
N GLN A 174 25.18 19.62 4.53
CA GLN A 174 24.49 20.46 3.55
C GLN A 174 23.19 21.00 4.15
N GLU A 175 22.86 22.23 3.80
CA GLU A 175 21.66 22.91 4.28
C GLU A 175 20.48 22.70 3.33
N TRP A 176 19.38 22.19 3.87
CA TRP A 176 18.18 21.88 3.10
C TRP A 176 17.03 22.87 3.33
N THR A 177 16.62 23.55 2.25
CA THR A 177 15.44 24.44 2.27
C THR A 177 14.14 23.64 2.43
N TYR A 178 13.07 24.30 2.91
CA TYR A 178 11.75 23.66 3.03
C TYR A 178 11.25 23.03 1.71
N TYR A 179 11.51 23.69 0.59
CA TYR A 179 11.06 23.21 -0.72
C TYR A 179 11.75 21.90 -1.13
N HIS A 180 13.07 21.80 -0.95
CA HIS A 180 13.82 20.59 -1.30
C HIS A 180 13.41 19.40 -0.43
N ARG A 181 13.19 19.62 0.87
CA ARG A 181 12.71 18.59 1.81
C ARG A 181 11.34 18.06 1.42
N LYS A 182 10.40 18.95 1.09
CA LYS A 182 9.07 18.53 0.63
C LYS A 182 9.08 17.84 -0.72
N ARG A 183 9.97 18.26 -1.64
CA ARG A 183 10.17 17.55 -2.90
C ARG A 183 10.72 16.13 -2.69
N LEU A 184 11.61 15.94 -1.72
CA LEU A 184 12.13 14.62 -1.34
C LEU A 184 11.03 13.74 -0.73
N GLU A 185 10.18 14.30 0.13
CA GLU A 185 9.03 13.59 0.69
C GLU A 185 8.04 13.15 -0.40
N ASP A 186 7.72 14.02 -1.36
CA ASP A 186 6.84 13.72 -2.49
C ASP A 186 7.47 12.65 -3.42
N LEU A 187 8.80 12.65 -3.59
CA LEU A 187 9.54 11.61 -4.30
C LEU A 187 9.42 10.24 -3.61
N GLY A 188 9.60 10.21 -2.27
CA GLY A 188 9.43 9.00 -1.46
C GLY A 188 8.01 8.44 -1.52
N GLN A 189 6.99 9.30 -1.49
CA GLN A 189 5.58 8.89 -1.66
C GLN A 189 5.32 8.28 -3.04
N THR A 190 5.90 8.86 -4.09
CA THR A 190 5.78 8.34 -5.46
C THR A 190 6.46 6.98 -5.60
N ALA A 191 7.63 6.82 -4.99
CA ALA A 191 8.35 5.55 -5.01
C ALA A 191 7.64 4.46 -4.19
N PHE A 192 7.01 4.81 -3.07
CA PHE A 192 6.18 3.91 -2.29
C PHE A 192 5.00 3.40 -3.13
N PHE A 193 4.32 4.30 -3.84
CA PHE A 193 3.26 3.95 -4.80
C PHE A 193 3.77 3.00 -5.88
N ASN A 194 4.93 3.29 -6.49
CA ASN A 194 5.54 2.44 -7.50
C ASN A 194 5.85 1.03 -6.97
N THR A 195 6.44 0.92 -5.77
CA THR A 195 6.70 -0.38 -5.12
C THR A 195 5.42 -1.19 -4.95
N VAL A 196 4.34 -0.54 -4.50
CA VAL A 196 3.03 -1.19 -4.34
C VAL A 196 2.50 -1.71 -5.68
N VAL A 197 2.60 -0.92 -6.75
CA VAL A 197 2.14 -1.35 -8.09
C VAL A 197 2.95 -2.55 -8.59
N ILE A 198 4.29 -2.46 -8.56
CA ILE A 198 5.15 -3.54 -9.05
C ILE A 198 4.89 -4.84 -8.27
N MET A 199 4.82 -4.77 -6.94
CA MET A 199 4.52 -5.95 -6.12
C MET A 199 3.17 -6.57 -6.44
N GLN A 200 2.16 -5.75 -6.74
CA GLN A 200 0.85 -6.27 -7.09
C GLN A 200 0.79 -6.90 -8.49
N LEU A 201 1.61 -6.44 -9.44
CA LEU A 201 1.77 -7.13 -10.73
C LEU A 201 2.33 -8.54 -10.54
N PHE A 202 3.36 -8.69 -9.71
CA PHE A 202 3.91 -10.00 -9.37
C PHE A 202 2.92 -10.86 -8.59
N ASN A 203 2.20 -10.28 -7.63
CA ASN A 203 1.16 -10.98 -6.88
C ASN A 203 0.04 -11.51 -7.81
N ALA A 204 -0.38 -10.73 -8.81
CA ALA A 204 -1.35 -11.20 -9.79
C ALA A 204 -0.85 -12.42 -10.60
N VAL A 205 0.44 -12.46 -10.92
CA VAL A 205 1.08 -13.63 -11.55
C VAL A 205 1.11 -14.83 -10.59
N MET A 206 1.38 -14.61 -9.29
CA MET A 206 1.37 -15.69 -8.28
C MET A 206 -0.04 -16.27 -8.06
N CYS A 207 -1.05 -15.40 -7.97
CA CYS A 207 -2.45 -15.78 -7.78
C CYS A 207 -3.07 -16.51 -8.98
N LYS A 208 -2.37 -16.54 -10.13
CA LYS A 208 -2.79 -17.28 -11.31
C LYS A 208 -2.97 -18.77 -11.04
N THR A 209 -2.09 -19.34 -10.21
CA THR A 209 -2.06 -20.77 -9.93
C THR A 209 -2.14 -21.02 -8.42
N LEU A 210 -3.08 -21.86 -7.99
CA LEU A 210 -3.25 -22.23 -6.58
C LEU A 210 -2.33 -23.38 -6.18
N LYS A 211 -2.20 -24.42 -7.02
CA LYS A 211 -1.44 -25.65 -6.71
C LYS A 211 -0.35 -25.94 -7.73
N ASN A 212 -0.62 -25.73 -9.02
CA ASN A 212 0.34 -26.01 -10.07
C ASN A 212 1.47 -24.96 -10.09
N SER A 213 2.65 -25.36 -10.58
CA SER A 213 3.71 -24.38 -10.81
C SER A 213 3.40 -23.56 -12.04
N ILE A 214 3.79 -22.29 -12.01
CA ILE A 214 3.65 -21.40 -13.17
C ILE A 214 4.43 -21.94 -14.38
N PHE A 215 5.53 -22.66 -14.15
CA PHE A 215 6.31 -23.29 -15.22
C PHE A 215 5.59 -24.46 -15.91
N GLN A 216 4.70 -25.16 -15.20
CA GLN A 216 3.93 -26.28 -15.77
C GLN A 216 2.66 -25.78 -16.47
N GLN A 217 1.99 -24.78 -15.89
CA GLN A 217 0.76 -24.20 -16.46
C GLN A 217 1.05 -23.27 -17.66
N GLY A 218 2.19 -22.57 -17.64
CA GLY A 218 2.58 -21.58 -18.65
C GLY A 218 1.77 -20.27 -18.61
N MET A 219 2.13 -19.31 -19.47
CA MET A 219 1.50 -17.97 -19.62
C MET A 219 0.53 -17.88 -20.80
N GLY A 220 -0.26 -18.92 -21.07
CA GLY A 220 -1.17 -18.98 -22.23
C GLY A 220 -2.40 -18.06 -22.19
N ASN A 221 -2.68 -17.40 -21.07
CA ASN A 221 -3.83 -16.49 -20.95
C ASN A 221 -3.47 -15.08 -21.46
N TRP A 222 -3.84 -14.80 -22.71
CA TRP A 222 -3.63 -13.49 -23.35
C TRP A 222 -4.28 -12.35 -22.55
N TYR A 223 -5.46 -12.57 -21.97
CA TYR A 223 -6.18 -11.52 -21.22
C TYR A 223 -5.41 -11.10 -19.97
N LEU A 224 -4.83 -12.08 -19.25
CA LEU A 224 -4.00 -11.80 -18.08
C LEU A 224 -2.73 -11.04 -18.48
N ASN A 225 -2.02 -11.51 -19.51
CA ASN A 225 -0.78 -10.86 -19.96
C ASN A 225 -1.04 -9.41 -20.40
N CYS A 226 -2.12 -9.16 -21.14
CA CYS A 226 -2.52 -7.81 -21.53
C CYS A 226 -2.91 -6.93 -20.35
N SER A 227 -3.60 -7.48 -19.36
CA SER A 227 -3.96 -6.74 -18.16
C SER A 227 -2.72 -6.29 -17.38
N LEU A 228 -1.68 -7.12 -17.29
CA LEU A 228 -0.43 -6.77 -16.61
C LEU A 228 0.29 -5.62 -17.31
N VAL A 229 0.40 -5.67 -18.65
CA VAL A 229 0.99 -4.59 -19.45
C VAL A 229 0.16 -3.32 -19.33
N PHE A 230 -1.16 -3.43 -19.42
CA PHE A 230 -2.06 -2.29 -19.31
C PHE A 230 -2.00 -1.62 -17.94
N SER A 231 -1.94 -2.42 -16.87
CA SER A 231 -1.74 -1.93 -15.50
C SER A 231 -0.43 -1.17 -15.36
N LEU A 232 0.66 -1.69 -15.93
CA LEU A 232 1.95 -0.99 -15.93
C LEU A 232 1.88 0.34 -16.70
N LEU A 233 1.22 0.36 -17.85
CA LEU A 233 1.04 1.58 -18.66
C LEU A 233 0.23 2.64 -17.92
N ILE A 234 -0.84 2.25 -17.21
CA ILE A 234 -1.59 3.18 -16.36
C ILE A 234 -0.69 3.75 -15.26
N ALA A 235 0.10 2.90 -14.60
CA ALA A 235 0.99 3.37 -13.53
C ALA A 235 2.04 4.38 -14.04
N VAL A 236 2.66 4.10 -15.18
CA VAL A 236 3.58 5.03 -15.86
C VAL A 236 2.86 6.34 -16.19
N THR A 237 1.67 6.25 -16.79
CA THR A 237 0.87 7.43 -17.15
C THR A 237 0.54 8.27 -15.91
N VAL A 238 0.19 7.64 -14.79
CA VAL A 238 -0.12 8.35 -13.53
C VAL A 238 1.09 9.08 -12.96
N VAL A 239 2.28 8.46 -13.00
CA VAL A 239 3.51 9.06 -12.45
C VAL A 239 4.04 10.21 -13.30
N TYR A 240 3.99 10.10 -14.63
CA TYR A 240 4.59 11.10 -15.53
C TYR A 240 3.62 12.18 -16.02
N THR A 241 2.31 12.02 -15.87
CA THR A 241 1.36 13.03 -16.34
C THR A 241 1.25 14.18 -15.33
N PRO A 242 1.51 15.45 -15.74
CA PRO A 242 1.52 16.61 -14.84
C PRO A 242 0.15 16.92 -14.21
N TYR A 243 -0.94 16.48 -14.84
CA TYR A 243 -2.28 16.58 -14.27
C TYR A 243 -2.36 15.86 -12.91
N PHE A 244 -1.82 14.64 -12.81
CA PHE A 244 -1.83 13.87 -11.57
C PHE A 244 -0.83 14.41 -10.54
N ASN A 245 0.25 15.07 -10.96
CA ASN A 245 1.16 15.76 -10.04
C ASN A 245 0.40 16.81 -9.20
N ARG A 246 -0.55 17.54 -9.76
CA ARG A 246 -1.32 18.55 -9.00
C ARG A 246 -2.27 17.94 -7.96
N PHE A 247 -2.85 16.78 -8.25
CA PHE A 247 -3.83 16.10 -7.37
C PHE A 247 -3.16 15.19 -6.32
N PHE A 248 -2.15 14.45 -6.74
CA PHE A 248 -1.48 13.42 -5.93
C PHE A 248 -0.10 13.85 -5.40
N ARG A 249 0.43 15.00 -5.83
CA ARG A 249 1.81 15.45 -5.56
C ARG A 249 2.86 14.41 -5.95
N MET A 250 2.65 13.75 -7.09
CA MET A 250 3.60 12.78 -7.62
C MET A 250 4.76 13.49 -8.32
N VAL A 251 5.99 13.13 -7.98
CA VAL A 251 7.20 13.62 -8.64
C VAL A 251 7.63 12.59 -9.68
N PRO A 252 8.04 13.01 -10.90
CA PRO A 252 8.51 12.07 -11.90
C PRO A 252 9.71 11.28 -11.36
N LEU A 253 9.56 9.96 -11.36
CA LEU A 253 10.53 9.04 -10.75
C LEU A 253 11.64 8.69 -11.76
N PRO A 254 12.93 8.72 -11.37
CA PRO A 254 14.00 8.20 -12.21
C PRO A 254 13.82 6.71 -12.49
N VAL A 255 14.19 6.25 -13.68
CA VAL A 255 14.06 4.84 -14.09
C VAL A 255 14.81 3.89 -13.14
N LYS A 256 15.91 4.34 -12.51
CA LYS A 256 16.64 3.54 -11.51
C LYS A 256 15.75 3.09 -10.35
N LEU A 257 14.90 3.98 -9.83
CA LEU A 257 14.02 3.71 -8.69
C LEU A 257 12.84 2.80 -9.06
N TRP A 258 12.54 2.63 -10.35
CA TRP A 258 11.53 1.68 -10.81
C TRP A 258 11.95 0.23 -10.56
N PHE A 259 13.26 -0.05 -10.66
CA PHE A 259 13.79 -1.41 -10.55
C PHE A 259 14.11 -1.84 -9.12
N VAL A 260 14.17 -0.92 -8.15
CA VAL A 260 14.41 -1.23 -6.72
C VAL A 260 13.45 -2.30 -6.16
N PRO A 261 12.12 -2.27 -6.40
CA PRO A 261 11.20 -3.29 -5.88
C PRO A 261 11.25 -4.64 -6.61
N VAL A 262 11.81 -4.70 -7.82
CA VAL A 262 11.84 -5.92 -8.67
C VAL A 262 12.55 -7.11 -8.02
N PRO A 263 13.78 -6.99 -7.46
CA PRO A 263 14.44 -8.13 -6.82
C PRO A 263 13.65 -8.67 -5.63
N PHE A 264 12.99 -7.80 -4.84
CA PHE A 264 12.13 -8.23 -3.75
C PHE A 264 10.88 -8.95 -4.25
N ALA A 265 10.32 -8.53 -5.38
CA ALA A 265 9.17 -9.18 -5.98
C ALA A 265 9.52 -10.57 -6.53
N LEU A 266 10.70 -10.71 -7.14
CA LEU A 266 11.24 -12.00 -7.57
C LEU A 266 11.54 -12.93 -6.38
N TRP A 267 12.03 -12.38 -5.28
CA TRP A 267 12.23 -13.14 -4.04
C TRP A 267 10.91 -13.71 -3.49
N LEU A 268 9.86 -12.89 -3.42
CA LEU A 268 8.52 -13.36 -3.02
C LEU A 268 7.97 -14.39 -3.99
N PHE A 269 8.20 -14.20 -5.29
CA PHE A 269 7.82 -15.18 -6.31
C PHE A 269 8.48 -16.54 -6.07
N ALA A 270 9.78 -16.55 -5.75
CA ALA A 270 10.50 -17.77 -5.44
C ALA A 270 9.95 -18.47 -4.19
N ILE A 271 9.67 -17.72 -3.12
CA ILE A 271 9.05 -18.28 -1.90
C ILE A 271 7.71 -18.94 -2.21
N GLU A 272 6.88 -18.29 -3.03
CA GLU A 272 5.57 -18.83 -3.39
C GLU A 272 5.66 -20.07 -4.28
N GLU A 273 6.62 -20.15 -5.20
CA GLU A 273 6.86 -21.38 -5.95
C GLU A 273 7.40 -22.51 -5.07
N VAL A 274 8.28 -22.20 -4.12
CA VAL A 274 8.74 -23.18 -3.13
C VAL A 274 7.58 -23.69 -2.28
N ARG A 275 6.67 -22.81 -1.85
CA ARG A 275 5.44 -23.20 -1.13
C ARG A 275 4.59 -24.15 -1.96
N LYS A 276 4.34 -23.83 -3.24
CA LYS A 276 3.59 -24.69 -4.18
C LYS A 276 4.30 -26.01 -4.46
N TRP A 277 5.63 -26.03 -4.47
CA TRP A 277 6.40 -27.26 -4.58
C TRP A 277 6.26 -28.15 -3.34
N TYR A 278 6.37 -27.59 -2.13
CA TYR A 278 6.15 -28.36 -0.90
C TYR A 278 4.72 -28.91 -0.79
N MET A 279 3.70 -28.14 -1.19
CA MET A 279 2.32 -28.63 -1.21
C MET A 279 2.14 -29.87 -2.10
N ARG A 280 2.81 -29.93 -3.24
CA ARG A 280 2.75 -31.09 -4.14
C ARG A 280 3.52 -32.29 -3.60
N ARG A 281 4.60 -32.06 -2.85
CA ARG A 281 5.44 -33.13 -2.30
C ARG A 281 4.87 -33.79 -1.04
N LEU A 282 4.17 -33.01 -0.20
CA LEU A 282 3.63 -33.49 1.08
C LEU A 282 2.32 -34.30 0.96
N GLY A 283 1.74 -34.38 -0.24
CA GLY A 283 0.51 -35.13 -0.50
C GLY A 283 -0.77 -34.49 0.06
N PRO A 284 -1.95 -35.04 -0.31
CA PRO A 284 -3.25 -34.51 0.13
C PRO A 284 -3.45 -34.70 1.63
N GLY A 285 -3.85 -33.63 2.33
CA GLY A 285 -4.09 -33.64 3.79
C GLY A 285 -2.97 -33.04 4.64
N SER A 286 -1.90 -32.52 4.03
CA SER A 286 -0.84 -31.82 4.73
C SER A 286 -1.34 -30.55 5.43
N TRP A 287 -0.74 -30.20 6.57
CA TRP A 287 -1.01 -28.94 7.29
C TRP A 287 -0.89 -27.70 6.39
N LEU A 288 0.04 -27.72 5.43
CA LEU A 288 0.19 -26.67 4.43
C LEU A 288 -1.05 -26.52 3.54
N GLU A 289 -1.66 -27.62 3.12
CA GLU A 289 -2.89 -27.61 2.34
C GLU A 289 -4.06 -27.10 3.19
N GLN A 290 -4.18 -27.50 4.45
CA GLN A 290 -5.25 -27.01 5.34
C GLN A 290 -5.18 -25.51 5.68
N ILE A 291 -3.99 -24.92 5.54
CA ILE A 291 -3.75 -23.48 5.73
C ILE A 291 -4.02 -22.69 4.46
N SER A 292 -3.68 -23.24 3.31
CA SER A 292 -3.72 -22.54 2.02
C SER A 292 -4.95 -22.87 1.17
N VAL A 293 -5.62 -23.99 1.45
CA VAL A 293 -6.82 -24.48 0.77
C VAL A 293 -7.95 -24.59 1.80
N THR A 294 -9.12 -24.13 1.37
CA THR A 294 -10.42 -24.12 2.09
C THR A 294 -10.80 -25.46 2.67
#